data_AF-A0AAJ2H5A7-F1
#
_entry.id   AF-A0AAJ2H5A7-F1
#
_cell.length_a   1.000
_cell.length_b   1.000
_cell.length_c   1.000
_cell.angle_alpha   90.00
_cell.angle_beta   90.00
_cell.angle_gamma   90.00
#
_symmetry.space_group_name_H-M   'P 1'
#
loop_
_entity.id
_entity.type
_entity.pdbx_description
1 polymer ?
#
loop_
_entity_poly.entity_id
_entity_poly.type
_entity_poly.pdbx_seq_one_letter_code
_entity_poly.pdbx_strand_id
1 'polypeptide(L)'
;MEKVKKFQEEVQQNIVKIGQDPDLQALSRIWVREVSPYKWAYNFSWLGRPAIQFPNDAWMLQELIWSIRPDLIIETGIAHG
;
A
#
# COMPACT_ATOMS: atom_id res chain seq x y z
N MET A 1 16.19 4.84 21.61
CA MET A 1 14.82 4.35 21.91
C MET A 1 13.80 5.49 21.95
N GLU A 2 14.04 6.58 22.68
CA GLU A 2 13.10 7.72 22.77
C GLU A 2 12.74 8.37 21.41
N LYS A 3 13.74 8.63 20.55
CA LYS A 3 13.50 9.19 19.20
C LYS A 3 12.66 8.29 18.30
N VAL A 4 12.84 6.96 18.42
CA VAL A 4 12.08 5.97 17.65
C VAL A 4 10.62 5.95 18.10
N LYS A 5 10.38 5.97 19.42
CA LYS A 5 9.03 6.04 19.97
C LYS A 5 8.30 7.31 19.56
N LYS A 6 8.96 8.47 19.63
CA LYS A 6 8.39 9.75 19.18
C LYS A 6 8.00 9.72 17.70
N PHE A 7 8.86 9.15 16.85
CA PHE A 7 8.56 9.00 15.42
C PHE A 7 7.36 8.08 15.19
N GLN A 8 7.25 6.96 15.91
CA GLN A 8 6.09 6.07 15.81
C GLN A 8 4.78 6.76 16.22
N GLU A 9 4.80 7.56 17.28
CA GLU A 9 3.65 8.36 17.72
C GLU A 9 3.23 9.38 16.66
N GLU A 10 4.20 10.07 16.04
CA GLU A 10 3.95 11.00 14.94
C GLU A 10 3.31 10.29 13.73
N VAL A 11 3.85 9.13 13.34
CA VAL A 11 3.31 8.31 12.25
C VAL A 11 1.86 7.90 12.55
N GLN A 12 1.57 7.44 13.77
CA GLN A 12 0.21 7.08 14.18
C GLN A 12 -0.76 8.26 14.10
N GLN A 13 -0.34 9.43 14.56
CA GLN A 13 -1.16 10.65 14.46
C GLN A 13 -1.42 11.04 13.00
N ASN A 14 -0.42 10.91 12.13
CA ASN A 14 -0.57 11.20 10.70
C ASN A 14 -1.58 10.25 10.04
N ILE A 15 -1.50 8.94 10.34
CA ILE A 15 -2.44 7.93 9.82
C ILE A 15 -3.87 8.26 10.24
N VAL A 16 -4.10 8.59 11.51
CA VAL A 16 -5.44 8.95 12.01
C VAL A 16 -5.98 10.19 11.31
N LYS A 17 -5.17 11.25 11.18
CA LYS A 17 -5.59 12.49 10.49
C LYS A 17 -5.95 12.24 9.03
N ILE A 18 -5.10 11.52 8.30
CA ILE A 18 -5.36 11.13 6.89
C ILE A 18 -6.64 10.30 6.80
N GLY A 19 -6.82 9.33 7.70
CA GLY A 19 -8.01 8.48 7.72
C GLY A 19 -9.30 9.22 8.05
N GLN A 20 -9.22 10.37 8.72
CA GLN A 20 -10.37 11.20 9.10
C GLN A 20 -10.63 12.37 8.13
N ASP A 21 -9.80 12.56 7.10
CA ASP A 21 -9.94 13.64 6.13
C ASP A 21 -10.86 13.22 4.95
N PRO A 22 -12.12 13.69 4.91
CA PRO A 22 -13.07 13.26 3.87
C PRO A 22 -12.69 13.79 2.48
N ASP A 23 -12.03 14.94 2.40
CA ASP A 23 -11.62 15.55 1.13
C ASP A 23 -10.49 14.72 0.51
N LEU A 24 -9.51 14.32 1.32
CA LEU A 24 -8.43 13.45 0.88
C LEU A 24 -8.95 12.07 0.44
N GLN A 25 -9.93 11.52 1.15
CA GLN A 25 -10.59 10.28 0.73
C GLN A 25 -11.33 10.46 -0.61
N ALA A 26 -12.00 11.59 -0.83
CA ALA A 26 -12.66 11.89 -2.09
C ALA A 26 -11.66 12.02 -3.24
N LEU A 27 -10.57 12.74 -3.02
CA LEU A 27 -9.48 12.88 -3.98
C LEU A 27 -8.85 11.52 -4.33
N SER A 28 -8.64 10.65 -3.34
CA SER A 28 -8.09 9.31 -3.55
C SER A 28 -8.98 8.47 -4.47
N ARG A 29 -10.31 8.50 -4.27
CA ARG A 29 -11.26 7.81 -5.15
C ARG A 29 -11.27 8.38 -6.57
N ILE A 30 -11.23 9.71 -6.71
CA ILE A 30 -11.15 10.36 -8.02
C ILE A 30 -9.86 9.93 -8.73
N TRP A 31 -8.73 9.98 -8.04
CA TRP A 31 -7.46 9.60 -8.62
C TRP A 31 -7.47 8.15 -9.12
N VAL A 32 -7.93 7.19 -8.29
CA VAL A 32 -8.06 5.77 -8.70
C VAL A 32 -8.93 5.64 -9.95
N ARG A 33 -10.05 6.38 -10.03
CA ARG A 33 -10.92 6.40 -11.21
C ARG A 33 -10.19 6.92 -12.45
N GLU A 34 -9.51 8.06 -12.33
CA GLU A 34 -8.85 8.71 -13.47
C GLU A 34 -7.65 7.92 -14.01
N VAL A 35 -6.92 7.21 -13.14
CA VAL A 35 -5.76 6.42 -13.58
C VAL A 35 -6.13 5.05 -14.15
N SER A 36 -7.35 4.56 -13.86
CA SER A 36 -7.81 3.23 -14.28
C SER A 36 -7.82 3.01 -15.80
N PRO A 37 -8.31 3.94 -16.65
CA PRO A 37 -8.24 3.78 -18.12
C PRO A 37 -6.82 3.62 -18.66
N TYR A 38 -5.84 4.19 -17.96
CA TYR A 38 -4.41 4.09 -18.31
C TYR A 38 -3.74 2.83 -17.77
N LYS A 39 -4.53 1.91 -17.18
CA LYS A 39 -4.06 0.66 -16.58
C LYS A 39 -2.88 0.91 -15.63
N TRP A 40 -2.95 1.96 -14.82
CA TRP A 40 -1.80 2.43 -14.05
C TRP A 40 -1.15 1.33 -13.20
N ALA A 41 -1.94 0.49 -12.52
CA ALA A 41 -1.44 -0.63 -11.73
C ALA A 41 -0.73 -1.73 -12.56
N TYR A 42 -0.90 -1.79 -13.89
CA TYR A 42 -0.21 -2.72 -14.78
C TYR A 42 1.20 -2.25 -15.16
N ASN A 43 1.52 -0.98 -14.90
CA ASN A 43 2.77 -0.37 -15.35
C ASN A 43 3.94 -0.63 -14.41
N PHE A 44 3.74 -1.44 -13.36
CA PHE A 44 4.75 -1.74 -12.36
C PHE A 44 5.33 -3.14 -12.51
N SER A 45 6.55 -3.30 -12.04
CA SER A 45 7.23 -4.58 -11.98
C SER A 45 7.86 -4.79 -10.60
N TRP A 46 7.92 -6.05 -10.18
CA TRP A 46 8.60 -6.50 -8.98
C TRP A 46 9.74 -7.43 -9.36
N LEU A 47 10.99 -7.01 -9.11
CA LEU A 47 12.19 -7.76 -9.49
C LEU A 47 12.21 -8.19 -10.97
N GLY A 48 11.71 -7.34 -11.86
CA GLY A 48 11.64 -7.58 -13.30
C GLY A 48 10.43 -8.41 -13.77
N ARG A 49 9.53 -8.82 -12.88
CA ARG A 49 8.25 -9.47 -13.22
C ARG A 49 7.11 -8.47 -13.22
N PRO A 50 6.16 -8.50 -14.17
CA PRO A 50 4.96 -7.67 -14.10
C PRO A 50 4.23 -7.85 -12.77
N ALA A 51 3.84 -6.75 -12.12
CA ALA A 51 3.11 -6.76 -10.86
C ALA A 51 1.83 -5.93 -11.02
N ILE A 52 0.67 -6.60 -11.06
CA ILE A 52 -0.63 -5.95 -11.22
C ILE A 52 -1.17 -5.55 -9.84
N GLN A 53 -0.47 -4.62 -9.20
CA GLN A 53 -0.73 -4.17 -7.84
C GLN A 53 -0.35 -2.69 -7.71
N PHE A 54 -0.93 -1.97 -6.75
CA PHE A 54 -0.48 -0.61 -6.48
C PHE A 54 0.88 -0.67 -5.77
N PRO A 55 1.87 0.16 -6.13
CA PRO A 55 3.21 0.13 -5.52
C PRO A 55 3.22 0.25 -3.99
N ASN A 56 2.28 1.00 -3.41
CA ASN A 56 2.13 1.12 -1.96
C ASN A 56 1.66 -0.19 -1.31
N ASP A 57 0.91 -1.02 -2.01
CA ASP A 57 0.48 -2.33 -1.50
C ASP A 57 1.68 -3.27 -1.37
N ALA A 58 2.61 -3.23 -2.34
CA ALA A 58 3.84 -4.00 -2.27
C ALA A 58 4.72 -3.60 -1.07
N TRP A 59 4.77 -2.31 -0.72
CA TRP A 59 5.48 -1.85 0.47
C TRP A 59 4.79 -2.30 1.76
N MET A 60 3.47 -2.14 1.83
CA MET A 60 2.68 -2.59 2.98
C MET A 60 2.80 -4.10 3.21
N LEU A 61 2.77 -4.91 2.14
CA LEU A 61 2.89 -6.35 2.23
C LEU A 61 4.27 -6.76 2.79
N GLN A 62 5.35 -6.08 2.41
CA GLN A 62 6.68 -6.32 2.98
C GLN A 62 6.72 -6.04 4.49
N GLU A 63 6.16 -4.92 4.93
CA GLU A 63 6.08 -4.57 6.36
C GLU A 63 5.25 -5.59 7.15
N LEU A 64 4.12 -6.05 6.59
CA LEU A 64 3.28 -7.08 7.19
C LEU A 64 4.00 -8.42 7.29
N ILE A 65 4.64 -8.90 6.21
CA ILE A 65 5.40 -10.15 6.22
C ILE A 65 6.54 -10.09 7.25
N TRP A 66 7.23 -8.96 7.31
CA TRP A 66 8.33 -8.77 8.25
C TRP A 66 7.88 -8.78 9.71
N SER A 67 6.78 -8.08 10.01
CA SER A 67 6.26 -7.97 11.38
C SER A 67 5.54 -9.24 11.85
N ILE A 68 4.71 -9.83 11.00
CA ILE A 68 3.87 -10.98 11.34
C ILE A 68 4.64 -12.29 11.24
N ARG A 69 5.63 -12.37 10.33
CA ARG A 69 6.39 -13.60 10.05
C ARG A 69 5.47 -14.81 9.79
N PRO A 70 4.53 -14.73 8.83
CA PRO A 70 3.58 -15.81 8.61
C PRO A 70 4.26 -17.08 8.08
N ASP A 71 3.74 -18.25 8.48
CA ASP A 71 4.17 -19.55 7.94
C ASP A 71 3.60 -19.83 6.54
N LEU A 72 2.47 -19.19 6.20
CA LEU A 72 1.77 -19.39 4.92
C LEU A 72 1.13 -18.08 4.45
N ILE A 73 1.29 -17.78 3.17
CA ILE A 73 0.59 -16.71 2.46
C ILE A 73 -0.26 -17.36 1.36
N ILE A 74 -1.55 -17.05 1.32
CA ILE A 74 -2.48 -17.53 0.31
C ILE A 74 -2.90 -16.33 -0.54
N GLU A 75 -2.59 -16.38 -1.84
CA GLU A 75 -3.04 -15.39 -2.82
C GLU A 75 -4.05 -16.05 -3.76
N THR A 76 -5.23 -15.45 -3.90
CA THR A 76 -6.28 -15.93 -4.80
C THR A 76 -6.37 -15.03 -6.02
N GLY A 77 -6.10 -15.58 -7.20
CA GLY A 77 -6.12 -14.84 -8.46
C GLY A 77 -4.72 -14.37 -8.88
N ILE A 78 -4.00 -15.23 -9.58
CA ILE A 78 -2.59 -15.07 -9.93
C ILE A 78 -2.32 -14.25 -11.21
N ALA A 79 -3.33 -13.97 -12.04
CA ALA A 79 -3.19 -13.29 -13.34
C ALA A 79 -2.00 -13.80 -14.18
N HIS A 80 -0.80 -13.18 -14.07
CA HIS A 80 0.43 -13.55 -14.79
C HIS A 80 1.47 -14.33 -13.96
N GLY A 81 1.17 -14.71 -12.72
CA GLY A 81 2.04 -15.53 -11.87
C GLY A 81 1.89 -15.23 -10.40
#